data_AF-A0A1F5VTH3-F1
#
_entry.id   AF-A0A1F5VTH3-F1
#
_cell.length_a   1.000
_cell.length_b   1.000
_cell.length_c   1.000
_cell.angle_alpha   90.00
_cell.angle_beta   90.00
_cell.angle_gamma   90.00
#
_symmetry.space_group_name_H-M   'P 1'
#
loop_
_entity.id
_entity.type
_entity.pdbx_description
1 polymer ?
#
loop_
_entity_poly.entity_id
_entity_poly.type
_entity_poly.pdbx_seq_one_letter_code
_entity_poly.pdbx_strand_id
1 'polypeptide(L)'
;MIVTVLIFIGVAIIMHIISVRKMNEAINETNGIIRTYHHLNVVKEAINVNMKLAILYMVLFGILVVLLIIKVMDGMPMTGAALALFLFGVITFPVSLHGKKYENKIRNMKVEADDPQIAAKYQDYLKQWSGAAFQLRD
;
A
#
# COMPACT_ATOMS: atom_id res chain seq x y z
N MET A 1 -11.01 -24.08 -1.39
CA MET A 1 -9.78 -23.43 -1.86
C MET A 1 -10.06 -22.22 -2.74
N ILE A 2 -10.73 -22.37 -3.89
CA ILE A 2 -11.02 -21.24 -4.80
C ILE A 2 -11.74 -20.12 -4.05
N VAL A 3 -12.78 -20.43 -3.27
CA VAL A 3 -13.50 -19.46 -2.44
C VAL A 3 -12.56 -18.72 -1.48
N THR A 4 -11.67 -19.44 -0.79
CA THR A 4 -10.68 -18.85 0.11
C THR A 4 -9.77 -17.87 -0.62
N VAL A 5 -9.18 -18.29 -1.75
CA VAL A 5 -8.30 -17.44 -2.58
C VAL A 5 -9.05 -16.19 -3.06
N LEU A 6 -10.31 -16.34 -3.50
CA LEU A 6 -11.14 -15.23 -3.92
C LEU A 6 -11.42 -14.24 -2.78
N ILE A 7 -11.60 -14.71 -1.54
CA ILE A 7 -11.74 -13.84 -0.36
C ILE A 7 -10.46 -13.02 -0.15
N PHE A 8 -9.29 -13.67 -0.16
CA PHE A 8 -8.00 -12.97 0.01
C PHE A 8 -7.77 -11.95 -1.11
N ILE A 9 -8.09 -12.30 -2.35
CA ILE A 9 -8.02 -11.39 -3.50
C ILE A 9 -8.97 -10.20 -3.31
N GLY A 10 -10.23 -10.44 -2.93
CA GLY A 10 -11.22 -9.39 -2.71
C GLY A 10 -10.78 -8.41 -1.61
N VAL A 11 -10.26 -8.93 -0.51
CA VAL A 11 -9.71 -8.11 0.60
C VAL A 11 -8.53 -7.27 0.11
N ALA A 12 -7.59 -7.87 -0.62
CA ALA A 12 -6.44 -7.16 -1.18
C ALA A 12 -6.87 -6.03 -2.14
N ILE A 13 -7.87 -6.28 -3.00
CA ILE A 13 -8.41 -5.28 -3.92
C ILE A 13 -9.05 -4.12 -3.14
N ILE A 14 -9.89 -4.40 -2.14
CA ILE A 14 -10.56 -3.37 -1.33
C ILE A 14 -9.52 -2.52 -0.61
N MET A 15 -8.53 -3.15 0.02
CA MET A 15 -7.41 -2.45 0.67
C MET A 15 -6.69 -1.52 -0.30
N HIS A 16 -6.41 -1.99 -1.51
CA HIS A 16 -5.74 -1.17 -2.50
C HIS A 16 -6.59 0.02 -2.95
N ILE A 17 -7.89 -0.18 -3.15
CA ILE A 17 -8.83 0.90 -3.46
C ILE A 17 -8.80 1.96 -2.37
N ILE A 18 -8.81 1.55 -1.09
CA ILE A 18 -8.71 2.48 0.05
C ILE A 18 -7.40 3.27 0.01
N SER A 19 -6.26 2.60 -0.25
CA SER A 19 -4.96 3.27 -0.37
C SER A 19 -4.96 4.31 -1.49
N VAL A 20 -5.46 3.94 -2.68
CA VAL A 20 -5.50 4.83 -3.85
C VAL A 20 -6.42 6.02 -3.60
N ARG A 21 -7.59 5.80 -3.00
CA ARG A 21 -8.53 6.88 -2.66
C ARG A 21 -7.89 7.89 -1.72
N LYS A 22 -7.27 7.44 -0.63
CA LYS A 22 -6.63 8.33 0.35
C LYS A 22 -5.46 9.11 -0.25
N MET A 23 -4.67 8.48 -1.14
CA MET A 23 -3.60 9.20 -1.88
C MET A 23 -4.17 10.23 -2.85
N ASN A 24 -5.25 9.89 -3.56
CA ASN A 24 -5.89 10.80 -4.50
C ASN A 24 -6.54 12.00 -3.79
N GLU A 25 -7.17 11.77 -2.63
CA GLU A 25 -7.67 12.82 -1.74
C GLU A 25 -6.52 13.77 -1.34
N ALA A 26 -5.39 13.24 -0.87
CA ALA A 26 -4.25 14.06 -0.52
C ALA A 26 -3.69 14.88 -1.70
N ILE A 27 -3.62 14.28 -2.90
CA ILE A 27 -3.18 14.98 -4.11
C ILE A 27 -4.16 16.11 -4.49
N ASN A 28 -5.47 15.86 -4.37
CA ASN A 28 -6.50 16.82 -4.73
C ASN A 28 -6.56 17.98 -3.72
N GLU A 29 -6.50 17.70 -2.42
CA GLU A 29 -6.52 18.73 -1.37
C GLU A 29 -5.32 19.67 -1.45
N THR A 30 -4.17 19.13 -1.84
CA THR A 30 -2.93 19.91 -2.00
C THR A 30 -2.74 20.50 -3.40
N ASN A 31 -3.59 20.13 -4.36
CA ASN A 31 -3.36 20.37 -5.80
C ASN A 31 -1.97 19.93 -6.28
N GLY A 32 -1.41 18.87 -5.67
CA GLY A 32 -0.05 18.40 -5.96
C GLY A 32 1.09 19.24 -5.37
N ILE A 33 0.78 20.25 -4.53
CA ILE A 33 1.77 21.18 -3.97
C ILE A 33 1.59 21.31 -2.43
N ILE A 34 2.67 21.06 -1.70
CA ILE A 34 2.69 21.21 -0.23
C ILE A 34 3.10 22.65 0.11
N ARG A 35 2.18 23.41 0.70
CA ARG A 35 2.39 24.83 1.06
C ARG A 35 2.30 25.12 2.55
N THR A 36 1.55 24.28 3.27
CA THR A 36 1.22 24.49 4.68
C THR A 36 1.45 23.22 5.48
N TYR A 37 1.52 23.36 6.81
CA TYR A 37 1.53 22.20 7.73
C TYR A 37 0.28 21.33 7.58
N HIS A 38 -0.86 21.92 7.23
CA HIS A 38 -2.07 21.15 6.97
C HIS A 38 -1.88 20.22 5.76
N HIS A 39 -1.34 20.73 4.64
CA HIS A 39 -1.03 19.91 3.46
C HIS A 39 -0.03 18.79 3.80
N LEU A 40 0.98 19.11 4.61
CA LEU A 40 1.97 18.14 5.06
C LEU A 40 1.33 17.01 5.88
N ASN A 41 0.40 17.33 6.78
CA ASN A 41 -0.32 16.34 7.59
C ASN A 41 -1.24 15.46 6.75
N VAL A 42 -1.95 16.03 5.78
CA VAL A 42 -2.80 15.26 4.85
C VAL A 42 -1.96 14.25 4.07
N VAL A 43 -0.80 14.67 3.56
CA VAL A 43 0.14 13.78 2.86
C VAL A 43 0.69 12.71 3.79
N LYS A 44 1.06 13.07 5.03
CA LYS A 44 1.51 12.13 6.07
C LYS A 44 0.46 11.05 6.34
N GLU A 45 -0.81 11.42 6.49
CA GLU A 45 -1.90 10.48 6.71
C GLU A 45 -2.05 9.51 5.54
N ALA A 46 -2.00 10.01 4.30
CA ALA A 46 -2.09 9.17 3.11
C ALA A 46 -0.92 8.16 3.03
N ILE A 47 0.30 8.60 3.32
CA ILE A 47 1.48 7.73 3.39
C ILE A 47 1.31 6.68 4.51
N ASN A 48 0.86 7.09 5.70
CA ASN A 48 0.62 6.17 6.82
C ASN A 48 -0.41 5.09 6.51
N VAL A 49 -1.52 5.47 5.85
CA VAL A 49 -2.54 4.50 5.41
C VAL A 49 -1.93 3.49 4.44
N ASN A 50 -1.16 3.95 3.46
CA ASN A 50 -0.48 3.06 2.51
C ASN A 50 0.53 2.13 3.19
N MET A 51 1.34 2.62 4.12
CA MET A 51 2.30 1.80 4.88
C MET A 51 1.59 0.71 5.70
N LYS A 52 0.53 1.07 6.43
CA LYS A 52 -0.28 0.10 7.21
C LYS A 52 -0.92 -0.96 6.31
N LEU A 53 -1.43 -0.55 5.15
CA LEU A 53 -2.03 -1.47 4.19
C LEU A 53 -1.00 -2.42 3.56
N ALA A 54 0.21 -1.95 3.27
CA ALA A 54 1.30 -2.81 2.78
C ALA A 54 1.67 -3.90 3.81
N ILE A 55 1.72 -3.56 5.09
CA ILE A 55 1.98 -4.51 6.18
C ILE A 55 0.83 -5.52 6.30
N LEU A 56 -0.42 -5.03 6.30
CA LEU A 56 -1.59 -5.91 6.35
C LEU A 56 -1.62 -6.87 5.16
N TYR A 57 -1.23 -6.41 3.97
CA TYR A 57 -1.14 -7.25 2.77
C TYR A 57 -0.07 -8.34 2.93
N MET A 58 1.11 -8.00 3.47
CA MET A 58 2.15 -9.00 3.77
C MET A 58 1.67 -10.05 4.79
N VAL A 59 0.96 -9.62 5.83
CA VAL A 59 0.38 -10.54 6.83
C VAL A 59 -0.65 -11.47 6.18
N LEU A 60 -1.57 -10.93 5.38
CA LEU A 60 -2.57 -11.73 4.66
C LEU A 60 -1.93 -12.73 3.70
N PHE A 61 -0.90 -12.31 2.97
CA PHE A 61 -0.14 -13.20 2.10
C PHE A 61 0.55 -14.32 2.89
N GLY A 62 1.16 -14.00 4.03
CA GLY A 62 1.74 -15.00 4.94
C GLY A 62 0.71 -16.02 5.44
N ILE A 63 -0.48 -15.55 5.85
CA ILE A 63 -1.58 -16.44 6.25
C ILE A 63 -2.02 -17.33 5.08
N LEU A 64 -2.16 -16.78 3.88
CA LEU A 64 -2.51 -17.56 2.69
C LEU A 64 -1.48 -18.68 2.42
N VAL A 65 -0.18 -18.36 2.50
CA VAL A 65 0.90 -19.35 2.32
C VAL A 65 0.81 -20.46 3.37
N VAL A 66 0.63 -20.12 4.65
CA VAL A 66 0.48 -21.11 5.73
C VAL A 66 -0.74 -22.01 5.49
N LEU A 67 -1.88 -21.44 5.10
CA LEU A 67 -3.10 -22.21 4.79
C LEU A 67 -2.89 -23.16 3.61
N LEU A 68 -2.14 -22.73 2.58
CA LEU A 68 -1.81 -23.59 1.44
C LEU A 68 -0.87 -24.74 1.85
N ILE A 69 0.12 -24.49 2.71
CA ILE A 69 1.00 -25.54 3.24
C ILE A 69 0.19 -26.59 3.99
N ILE A 70 -0.71 -26.16 4.90
CA ILE A 70 -1.59 -27.08 5.64
C ILE A 70 -2.44 -27.90 4.66
N LYS A 71 -2.99 -27.28 3.61
CA LYS A 71 -3.80 -28.00 2.62
C LYS A 71 -3.01 -29.01 1.81
N VAL A 72 -1.76 -28.70 1.46
CA VAL A 72 -0.86 -29.65 0.79
C VAL A 72 -0.56 -30.84 1.71
N MET A 73 -0.33 -30.59 3.01
CA MET A 73 -0.17 -31.66 4.00
C MET A 73 -1.42 -32.52 4.15
N ASP A 74 -2.62 -31.93 4.01
CA ASP A 74 -3.91 -32.64 3.98
C ASP A 74 -4.17 -33.41 2.67
N GLY A 75 -3.20 -33.47 1.74
CA GLY A 75 -3.30 -34.21 0.48
C GLY A 75 -3.70 -33.38 -0.75
N MET A 76 -3.73 -32.06 -0.65
CA MET A 76 -3.91 -31.21 -1.84
C MET A 76 -2.69 -31.34 -2.78
N PRO A 77 -2.90 -31.50 -4.09
CA PRO A 77 -1.81 -31.47 -5.07
C PRO A 77 -1.05 -30.14 -5.01
N MET A 78 0.28 -30.21 -5.06
CA MET A 78 1.15 -29.02 -5.07
C MET A 78 0.82 -28.07 -6.23
N THR A 79 0.36 -28.61 -7.36
CA THR A 79 -0.12 -27.84 -8.52
C THR A 79 -1.32 -26.95 -8.17
N GLY A 80 -2.21 -27.41 -7.30
CA GLY A 80 -3.36 -26.62 -6.81
C GLY A 80 -2.92 -25.43 -5.97
N ALA A 81 -1.95 -25.62 -5.08
CA ALA A 81 -1.37 -24.54 -4.30
C ALA A 81 -0.59 -23.53 -5.17
N ALA A 82 0.17 -24.02 -6.16
CA ALA A 82 0.86 -23.17 -7.12
C ALA A 82 -0.11 -22.32 -7.94
N LEU A 83 -1.22 -22.91 -8.41
CA LEU A 83 -2.27 -22.20 -9.13
C LEU A 83 -2.93 -21.13 -8.26
N ALA A 84 -3.19 -21.41 -6.98
CA ALA A 84 -3.74 -20.44 -6.04
C ALA A 84 -2.83 -19.22 -5.86
N LEU A 85 -1.51 -19.44 -5.69
CA LEU A 85 -0.53 -18.36 -5.60
C LEU A 85 -0.42 -17.58 -6.91
N PHE A 86 -0.45 -18.29 -8.04
CA PHE A 86 -0.41 -17.67 -9.37
C PHE A 86 -1.62 -16.75 -9.60
N LEU A 87 -2.83 -17.23 -9.32
CA LEU A 87 -4.06 -16.43 -9.44
C LEU A 87 -4.02 -15.20 -8.51
N PHE A 88 -3.57 -15.38 -7.27
CA PHE A 88 -3.40 -14.28 -6.35
C PHE A 88 -2.42 -13.22 -6.92
N GLY A 89 -1.26 -13.64 -7.40
CA GLY A 89 -0.26 -12.74 -7.99
C GLY A 89 -0.75 -12.03 -9.25
N VAL A 90 -1.33 -12.76 -10.21
CA VAL A 90 -1.82 -12.20 -11.48
C VAL A 90 -2.93 -11.17 -11.25
N ILE A 91 -3.82 -11.41 -10.29
CA ILE A 91 -4.95 -10.50 -10.03
C ILE A 91 -4.49 -9.28 -9.21
N THR A 92 -3.61 -9.47 -8.22
CA THR A 92 -3.12 -8.36 -7.39
C THR A 92 -2.07 -7.49 -8.08
N PHE A 93 -1.37 -8.01 -9.09
CA PHE A 93 -0.29 -7.28 -9.77
C PHE A 93 -0.75 -6.00 -10.50
N PRO A 94 -1.78 -6.02 -11.38
CA PRO A 94 -2.29 -4.81 -12.04
C PRO A 94 -2.75 -3.75 -11.04
N VAL A 95 -3.36 -4.21 -9.95
CA VAL A 95 -3.80 -3.39 -8.84
C VAL A 95 -2.58 -2.69 -8.22
N SER A 96 -1.51 -3.42 -7.89
CA SER A 96 -0.26 -2.83 -7.37
C SER A 96 0.37 -1.80 -8.32
N LEU A 97 0.38 -2.07 -9.64
CA LEU A 97 0.92 -1.15 -10.64
C LEU A 97 0.14 0.16 -10.67
N HIS A 98 -1.18 0.10 -10.51
CA HIS A 98 -2.00 1.30 -10.42
C HIS A 98 -1.67 2.13 -9.18
N GLY A 99 -1.44 1.49 -8.03
CA GLY A 99 -1.04 2.17 -6.79
C GLY A 99 0.28 2.92 -6.93
N LYS A 100 1.27 2.32 -7.59
CA LYS A 100 2.57 2.97 -7.84
C LYS A 100 2.45 4.32 -8.56
N LYS A 101 1.44 4.52 -9.41
CA LYS A 101 1.23 5.82 -10.07
C LYS A 101 0.89 6.91 -9.05
N TYR A 102 0.06 6.61 -8.06
CA TYR A 102 -0.30 7.57 -7.00
C TYR A 102 0.85 7.77 -6.02
N GLU A 103 1.57 6.71 -5.69
CA GLU A 103 2.77 6.81 -4.86
C GLU A 103 3.81 7.72 -5.49
N ASN A 104 4.07 7.54 -6.79
CA ASN A 104 4.98 8.40 -7.54
C ASN A 104 4.50 9.85 -7.59
N LYS A 105 3.19 10.09 -7.68
CA LYS A 105 2.66 11.46 -7.62
C LYS A 105 2.96 12.11 -6.28
N ILE A 106 2.71 11.41 -5.16
CA ILE A 106 3.07 11.89 -3.82
C ILE A 106 4.58 12.17 -3.77
N ARG A 107 5.43 11.17 -4.05
CA ARG A 107 6.90 11.30 -3.98
C ARG A 107 7.46 12.48 -4.77
N ASN A 108 6.81 12.87 -5.87
CA ASN A 108 7.23 13.97 -6.74
C ASN A 108 6.45 15.29 -6.51
N MET A 109 5.67 15.41 -5.43
CA MET A 109 5.00 16.66 -5.09
C MET A 109 6.01 17.80 -4.87
N LYS A 110 5.67 18.98 -5.38
CA LYS A 110 6.45 20.19 -5.14
C LYS A 110 6.15 20.72 -3.74
N VAL A 111 7.18 21.25 -3.07
CA VAL A 111 7.02 21.96 -1.81
C VAL A 111 7.24 23.44 -2.08
N GLU A 112 6.20 24.24 -1.92
CA GLU A 112 6.19 25.71 -2.07
C GLU A 112 5.74 26.30 -0.73
N ALA A 113 6.56 26.12 0.30
CA ALA A 113 6.29 26.62 1.65
C ALA A 113 7.33 27.66 2.04
N ASP A 114 6.87 28.75 2.66
CA ASP A 114 7.75 29.81 3.19
C ASP A 114 8.57 29.30 4.39
N ASP A 115 8.04 28.31 5.11
CA ASP A 115 8.73 27.64 6.22
C ASP A 115 9.63 26.50 5.73
N PRO A 116 10.96 26.60 5.85
CA PRO A 116 11.89 25.55 5.44
C PRO A 116 11.70 24.23 6.21
N GLN A 117 11.08 24.25 7.39
CA GLN A 117 10.81 23.03 8.16
C GLN A 117 9.82 22.10 7.47
N ILE A 118 8.87 22.64 6.69
CA ILE A 118 7.89 21.82 5.95
C ILE A 118 8.61 20.96 4.90
N ALA A 119 9.55 21.54 4.16
CA ALA A 119 10.36 20.82 3.19
C ALA A 119 11.23 19.75 3.85
N ALA A 120 11.87 20.08 4.98
CA ALA A 120 12.69 19.14 5.73
C ALA A 120 11.88 17.94 6.24
N LYS A 121 10.72 18.18 6.85
CA LYS A 121 9.82 17.11 7.33
C LYS A 121 9.30 16.26 6.18
N TYR A 122 8.93 16.88 5.06
CA TYR A 122 8.46 16.13 3.91
C TYR A 122 9.53 15.18 3.37
N GLN A 123 10.77 15.65 3.24
CA GLN A 123 11.90 14.81 2.84
C GLN A 123 12.16 13.67 3.83
N ASP A 124 12.05 13.94 5.12
CA ASP A 124 12.18 12.91 6.15
C ASP A 124 11.07 11.84 6.03
N TYR A 125 9.82 12.27 5.79
CA TYR A 125 8.72 11.33 5.55
C TYR A 125 8.97 10.44 4.34
N LEU A 126 9.51 10.97 3.25
CA LEU A 126 9.85 10.17 2.07
C LEU A 126 10.94 9.14 2.36
N LYS A 127 11.94 9.48 3.19
CA LYS A 127 12.98 8.55 3.65
C LYS A 127 12.39 7.44 4.52
N GLN A 128 11.62 7.79 5.54
CA GLN A 128 10.95 6.82 6.42
C GLN A 128 10.03 5.87 5.62
N TRP A 129 9.29 6.42 4.65
CA TRP A 129 8.42 5.61 3.78
C TRP A 129 9.21 4.63 2.91
N SER A 130 10.40 5.00 2.43
CA SER A 130 11.27 4.08 1.69
C SER A 130 11.88 2.99 2.58
N GLY A 131 12.07 3.26 3.87
CA GLY A 131 12.66 2.36 4.86
C GLY A 131 11.71 1.29 5.42
N ALA A 132 10.52 1.09 4.83
CA ALA A 132 9.52 0.12 5.28
C ALA A 132 9.11 0.27 6.77
N ALA A 133 9.07 1.50 7.28
CA ALA A 133 8.56 1.76 8.63
C ALA A 133 7.07 1.40 8.76
N PHE A 134 6.58 1.23 9.99
CA PHE A 134 5.15 0.95 10.24
C PHE A 134 4.26 2.19 10.01
N GLN A 135 4.79 3.35 10.40
CA GLN A 135 4.16 4.65 10.23
C GLN A 135 5.25 5.74 10.30
N LEU A 136 4.98 6.88 9.67
CA LEU A 136 5.76 8.09 9.78
C LEU A 136 5.72 8.65 11.20
N ARG A 137 6.89 9.00 11.73
CA ARG A 137 7.07 9.72 13.00
C ARG A 137 7.31 11.20 12.71
N ASP A 138 6.85 12.06 13.63
CA ASP A 138 7.10 13.51 13.59
C ASP A 138 8.53 13.88 13.98
#